data_AF-A0A1X0N1V5-F1
#
_entry.id   AF-A0A1X0N1V5-F1
#
_cell.length_a   1.000
_cell.length_b   1.000
_cell.length_c   1.000
_cell.angle_alpha   90.00
_cell.angle_beta   90.00
_cell.angle_gamma   90.00
#
_symmetry.space_group_name_H-M   'P 1'
#
loop_
_entity.id
_entity.type
_entity.pdbx_description
1 polymer ?
#
loop_
_entity_poly.entity_id
_entity_poly.type
_entity_poly.pdbx_seq_one_letter_code
_entity_poly.pdbx_strand_id
1 'polypeptide(L)'
;MNREGIKQRVLDALGVILVDKAEIRDDATFKDLVLDDEDVETLFSQLGSEFNFEFPEFIRKRAIHKPEHLSLPMVVDLILLMQQESSKDGENERKTDRHAPWRR
;
A
#
# COMPACT_ATOMS: atom_id res chain seq x y z
N MET A 1 0.44 -11.57 0.41
CA MET A 1 1.61 -11.00 -0.30
C MET A 1 2.65 -10.64 0.75
N ASN A 2 3.95 -10.77 0.47
CA ASN A 2 5.00 -10.35 1.42
C ASN A 2 5.38 -8.88 1.17
N ARG A 3 5.86 -8.21 2.22
CA ARG A 3 6.34 -6.81 2.19
C ARG A 3 7.31 -6.55 1.03
N GLU A 4 8.22 -7.49 0.78
CA GLU A 4 9.19 -7.41 -0.33
C GLU A 4 8.54 -7.44 -1.71
N GLY A 5 7.48 -8.23 -1.89
CA GLY A 5 6.73 -8.28 -3.16
C GLY A 5 5.98 -6.99 -3.45
N ILE A 6 5.37 -6.39 -2.41
CA ILE A 6 4.71 -5.07 -2.51
C ILE A 6 5.76 -4.01 -2.88
N LYS A 7 6.89 -4.02 -2.16
CA LYS A 7 8.00 -3.10 -2.40
C LYS A 7 8.55 -3.19 -3.82
N GLN A 8 8.75 -4.39 -4.35
CA GLN A 8 9.19 -4.58 -5.73
C GLN A 8 8.21 -3.98 -6.74
N ARG A 9 6.89 -4.12 -6.53
CA ARG A 9 5.87 -3.50 -7.41
C ARG A 9 5.89 -1.98 -7.33
N VAL A 10 6.06 -1.42 -6.13
CA VAL A 10 6.23 0.03 -5.94
C VAL A 10 7.47 0.54 -6.68
N LEU A 11 8.60 -0.18 -6.58
CA LEU A 11 9.83 0.15 -7.29
C LEU A 11 9.68 0.03 -8.81
N ASP A 12 8.96 -0.97 -9.31
CA ASP A 12 8.70 -1.17 -10.73
C ASP A 12 7.87 -0.01 -11.30
N ALA A 13 6.77 0.36 -10.64
CA ALA A 13 5.96 1.52 -11.03
C ALA A 13 6.77 2.83 -10.99
N LEU A 14 7.61 3.01 -9.97
CA LEU A 14 8.51 4.16 -9.90
C LEU A 14 9.59 4.14 -10.97
N GLY A 15 10.10 2.97 -11.36
CA GLY A 15 11.04 2.84 -12.47
C GLY A 15 10.43 3.23 -13.81
N VAL A 16 9.13 2.97 -14.00
CA VAL A 16 8.37 3.42 -15.18
C VAL A 16 8.12 4.93 -15.18
N ILE A 17 8.01 5.56 -14.01
CA ILE A 17 7.80 7.01 -13.89
C ILE A 17 9.14 7.76 -13.97
N LEU A 18 10.16 7.26 -13.27
CA LEU A 18 11.48 7.89 -13.12
C LEU A 18 12.51 7.40 -14.15
N VAL A 19 12.02 6.91 -15.30
CA VAL A 19 12.64 6.22 -16.47
C VAL A 19 14.17 6.31 -16.66
N ASP A 20 14.86 7.35 -16.20
CA ASP A 20 16.29 7.55 -16.47
C ASP A 20 17.12 8.23 -15.36
N LYS A 21 16.60 8.61 -14.18
CA LYS A 21 17.31 9.62 -13.33
C LYS A 21 17.67 9.32 -11.89
N ALA A 22 17.24 8.23 -11.27
CA ALA A 22 17.56 8.00 -9.85
C ALA A 22 17.96 6.55 -9.57
N GLU A 23 19.08 6.34 -8.89
CA GLU A 23 19.25 5.16 -8.06
C GLU A 23 18.11 5.19 -7.03
N ILE A 24 17.02 4.47 -7.31
CA ILE A 24 15.88 4.40 -6.40
C ILE A 24 16.35 3.63 -5.17
N ARG A 25 16.77 4.37 -4.16
CA ARG A 25 17.15 3.78 -2.87
C ARG A 25 15.89 3.30 -2.18
N ASP A 26 15.99 2.14 -1.53
CA ASP A 26 14.88 1.53 -0.81
C ASP A 26 14.28 2.40 0.30
N ASP A 27 15.06 3.36 0.82
CA ASP A 27 14.67 4.32 1.86
C ASP A 27 14.44 5.74 1.30
N ALA A 28 14.34 5.89 -0.03
CA ALA A 28 14.10 7.18 -0.66
C ALA A 28 12.74 7.76 -0.24
N THR A 29 12.70 9.10 -0.16
CA THR A 29 11.48 9.85 0.06
C THR A 29 10.92 10.34 -1.26
N PHE A 30 9.62 10.65 -1.30
CA PHE A 30 9.00 11.22 -2.51
C PHE A 30 9.66 12.55 -2.90
N LYS A 31 10.23 13.27 -1.93
CA LYS A 31 11.03 14.48 -2.17
C LYS A 31 12.36 14.19 -2.85
N ASP A 32 13.00 13.07 -2.51
CA ASP A 32 14.26 12.62 -3.11
C ASP A 32 14.04 12.15 -4.56
N LEU A 33 12.86 11.56 -4.80
CA LEU A 33 12.42 11.10 -6.11
C LEU A 33 11.93 12.24 -7.02
N VAL A 34 11.75 13.46 -6.46
CA VAL A 34 11.30 14.65 -7.20
C VAL A 34 10.05 14.37 -8.04
N LEU A 35 9.06 13.71 -7.42
CA LEU A 35 7.79 13.38 -8.07
C LEU A 35 6.88 14.62 -8.10
N ASP A 36 6.37 14.97 -9.29
CA ASP A 36 5.37 16.00 -9.46
C ASP A 36 3.95 15.47 -9.11
N ASP A 37 2.97 16.36 -8.99
CA ASP A 37 1.57 16.00 -8.69
C ASP A 37 1.02 14.91 -9.64
N GLU A 38 1.33 15.01 -10.93
CA GLU A 38 0.92 14.05 -11.96
C GLU A 38 1.59 12.68 -11.78
N ASP A 39 2.87 12.67 -11.41
CA ASP A 39 3.63 11.44 -11.15
C ASP A 39 3.07 10.71 -9.92
N VAL A 40 2.77 11.47 -8.87
CA VAL A 40 2.17 10.95 -7.63
C VAL A 40 0.80 10.34 -7.94
N GLU A 41 -0.05 11.02 -8.70
CA GLU A 41 -1.37 10.52 -9.06
C GLU A 41 -1.30 9.25 -9.93
N THR A 42 -0.37 9.23 -10.88
CA THR A 42 -0.11 8.07 -11.74
C THR A 42 0.39 6.88 -10.93
N LEU A 43 1.35 7.09 -10.02
CA LEU A 43 1.88 6.06 -9.13
C LEU A 43 0.76 5.43 -8.29
N PHE A 44 -0.02 6.25 -7.59
CA PHE A 44 -1.08 5.73 -6.72
C PHE A 44 -2.19 5.03 -7.51
N SER A 45 -2.52 5.52 -8.71
CA SER A 45 -3.51 4.88 -9.59
C SER A 45 -3.02 3.52 -10.10
N GLN A 46 -1.75 3.42 -10.49
CA GLN A 46 -1.14 2.18 -10.96
C GLN A 46 -1.03 1.16 -9.83
N LEU A 47 -0.55 1.57 -8.66
CA LEU A 47 -0.51 0.71 -7.48
C LEU A 47 -1.91 0.26 -7.06
N GLY A 48 -2.87 1.19 -7.01
CA GLY A 48 -4.24 0.86 -6.63
C GLY A 48 -4.88 -0.17 -7.58
N SER A 49 -4.67 0.00 -8.88
CA SER A 49 -5.12 -0.98 -9.87
C SER A 49 -4.40 -2.32 -9.74
N GLU A 50 -3.09 -2.32 -9.47
CA GLU A 50 -2.30 -3.56 -9.40
C GLU A 50 -2.63 -4.41 -8.15
N PHE A 51 -2.92 -3.75 -7.04
CA PHE A 51 -3.32 -4.42 -5.80
C PHE A 51 -4.84 -4.51 -5.61
N ASN A 52 -5.62 -4.00 -6.57
CA ASN A 52 -7.07 -4.00 -6.58
C ASN A 52 -7.68 -3.31 -5.33
N PHE A 53 -7.14 -2.15 -4.95
CA PHE A 53 -7.71 -1.27 -3.92
C PHE A 53 -7.52 0.20 -4.28
N GLU A 54 -8.33 1.11 -3.73
CA GLU A 54 -8.15 2.55 -3.94
C GLU A 54 -7.45 3.21 -2.76
N PHE A 55 -6.38 3.95 -3.04
CA PHE A 55 -5.77 4.81 -2.03
C PHE A 55 -6.67 6.00 -1.73
N PRO A 56 -6.94 6.28 -0.44
CA PRO A 56 -7.76 7.40 -0.07
C PRO A 56 -7.07 8.73 -0.41
N GLU A 57 -7.86 9.73 -0.81
CA GLU A 57 -7.38 11.04 -1.27
C GLU A 57 -6.43 11.74 -0.29
N PHE A 58 -6.61 11.55 1.02
CA PHE A 58 -5.75 12.20 2.01
C PHE A 58 -4.30 11.71 1.92
N ILE A 59 -4.06 10.48 1.47
CA ILE A 59 -2.71 9.94 1.24
C ILE A 59 -2.09 10.61 0.03
N ARG A 60 -2.84 10.75 -1.07
CA ARG A 60 -2.38 11.45 -2.28
C ARG A 60 -2.04 12.91 -1.98
N LYS A 61 -2.94 13.61 -1.30
CA LYS A 61 -2.72 15.00 -0.84
C LYS A 61 -1.51 15.11 0.08
N ARG A 62 -1.28 14.13 0.95
CA ARG A 62 -0.10 14.11 1.83
C ARG A 62 1.19 13.88 1.05
N ALA A 63 1.18 13.04 0.02
CA ALA A 63 2.32 12.84 -0.85
C ALA A 63 2.70 14.11 -1.63
N ILE A 64 1.69 14.87 -2.07
CA ILE A 64 1.85 16.17 -2.75
C ILE A 64 2.33 17.27 -1.79
N HIS A 65 1.63 17.46 -0.68
CA HIS A 65 1.90 18.58 0.23
C HIS A 65 3.09 18.34 1.17
N LYS A 66 3.41 17.07 1.47
CA LYS A 66 4.45 16.67 2.41
C LYS A 66 5.25 15.45 1.88
N PRO A 67 5.91 15.56 0.72
CA PRO A 67 6.69 14.47 0.12
C PRO A 67 7.90 14.06 0.97
N GLU A 68 8.39 14.93 1.86
CA GLU A 68 9.46 14.62 2.82
C GLU A 68 9.02 13.70 3.97
N HIS A 69 7.73 13.68 4.27
CA HIS A 69 7.16 12.80 5.30
C HIS A 69 6.65 11.48 4.72
N LEU A 70 6.82 11.26 3.41
CA LEU A 70 6.35 10.09 2.71
C LEU A 70 7.54 9.36 2.09
N SER A 71 7.88 8.22 2.68
CA SER A 71 8.97 7.35 2.21
C SER A 71 8.39 6.12 1.51
N LEU A 72 9.17 5.53 0.61
CA LEU A 72 8.84 4.23 0.01
C LEU A 72 8.43 3.15 1.03
N PRO A 73 9.18 2.92 2.13
CA PRO A 73 8.77 1.94 3.13
C PRO A 73 7.43 2.28 3.80
N MET A 74 7.07 3.56 3.93
CA MET A 74 5.75 3.95 4.47
C MET A 74 4.63 3.62 3.51
N VAL A 75 4.81 3.83 2.20
CA VAL A 75 3.82 3.43 1.19
C VAL A 75 3.65 1.92 1.20
N VAL A 76 4.74 1.16 1.26
CA VAL A 76 4.71 -0.30 1.35
C VAL A 76 3.98 -0.77 2.61
N ASP A 77 4.25 -0.17 3.77
CA ASP A 77 3.56 -0.49 5.02
C ASP A 77 2.07 -0.14 4.95
N LEU A 78 1.71 0.99 4.34
CA LEU A 78 0.31 1.38 4.13
C LEU A 78 -0.44 0.35 3.28
N ILE A 79 0.17 -0.09 2.16
CA ILE A 79 -0.39 -1.12 1.28
C ILE A 79 -0.57 -2.43 2.05
N LEU A 80 0.43 -2.81 2.83
CA LEU A 80 0.40 -4.03 3.63
C LEU A 80 -0.74 -3.98 4.67
N LEU A 81 -0.92 -2.83 5.35
CA LEU A 81 -2.00 -2.59 6.28
C LEU A 81 -3.37 -2.72 5.61
N MET A 82 -3.57 -2.06 4.47
CA MET A 82 -4.82 -2.12 3.72
C MET A 82 -5.13 -3.55 3.26
N GLN A 83 -4.12 -4.29 2.77
CA GLN A 83 -4.28 -5.67 2.34
C GLN A 83 -4.60 -6.62 3.51
N GLN A 84 -4.06 -6.35 4.71
CA GLN A 84 -4.41 -7.11 5.91
C GLN A 84 -5.84 -6.83 6.39
N GLU A 85 -6.31 -5.58 6.32
CA GLU A 85 -7.69 -5.25 6.65
C GLU A 85 -8.68 -5.93 5.70
N SER A 86 -8.40 -5.92 4.39
CA SER A 86 -9.22 -6.65 3.40
C SER A 86 -9.25 -8.17 3.62
N SER A 87 -8.25 -8.73 4.33
CA SER A 87 -8.17 -10.17 4.61
C SER A 87 -8.81 -10.58 5.95
N LYS A 88 -9.07 -9.63 6.86
CA LYS A 88 -9.60 -9.91 8.20
C LYS A 88 -11.13 -9.97 8.29
N ASP A 89 -11.84 -9.59 7.24
CA ASP A 89 -13.31 -9.65 7.19
C ASP A 89 -13.86 -11.10 7.03
N GLY A 90 -12.99 -12.11 6.96
CA GLY A 90 -13.36 -13.52 6.80
C GLY A 90 -13.33 -14.39 8.08
N GLU A 91 -12.81 -13.89 9.21
CA GLU A 91 -12.65 -14.71 10.43
C GLU A 91 -13.35 -14.09 11.65
N ASN A 92 -14.65 -13.88 11.58
CA ASN A 92 -15.44 -13.65 12.80
C ASN A 92 -16.84 -14.28 12.80
N GLU A 93 -16.97 -15.54 12.38
CA GLU A 93 -18.21 -16.32 12.53
C GLU A 93 -18.02 -17.78 12.95
N ARG A 94 -17.00 -18.10 13.76
CA ARG A 94 -16.89 -19.45 14.38
C ARG A 94 -16.47 -19.42 15.85
N LYS A 95 -17.36 -18.91 16.70
CA LYS A 95 -17.48 -19.17 18.15
C LYS A 95 -18.84 -18.56 18.55
N THR A 96 -19.84 -19.22 19.10
CA THR A 96 -20.01 -20.48 19.85
C THR A 96 -21.47 -20.89 19.61
N ASP A 97 -21.84 -22.16 19.58
CA ASP A 97 -22.43 -22.75 20.79
C ASP A 97 -22.39 -24.27 20.69
N ARG A 98 -21.44 -24.87 21.40
CA ARG A 98 -21.56 -26.26 21.84
C ARG A 98 -22.39 -26.22 23.12
N HIS A 99 -23.70 -26.30 23.01
CA HIS A 99 -24.53 -26.69 24.14
C HIS A 99 -25.31 -27.95 23.77
N ALA A 100 -24.71 -29.10 24.09
CA ALA A 100 -25.45 -30.34 24.20
C ALA A 100 -26.25 -30.32 25.50
N PRO A 101 -27.53 -30.70 25.49
CA PRO A 101 -28.14 -31.33 26.64
C PRO A 101 -28.29 -32.83 26.37
N TRP A 102 -27.72 -33.60 27.27
CA TRP A 102 -27.86 -35.04 27.42
C TRP A 102 -29.31 -35.43 27.73
N ARG A 103 -29.70 -36.64 27.31
CA ARG A 103 -30.63 -37.61 27.93
C ARG A 103 -31.90 -37.01 28.59
N ARG A 104 -33.10 -37.40 28.17
CA ARG A 104 -33.71 -38.71 28.46
C ARG A 104 -35.03 -38.85 27.71
#